data_AF-A0A6P2BVZ8-F1
#
_entry.id   AF-A0A6P2BVZ8-F1
#
_cell.length_a   1.000
_cell.length_b   1.000
_cell.length_c   1.000
_cell.angle_alpha   90.00
_cell.angle_beta   90.00
_cell.angle_gamma   90.00
#
_symmetry.space_group_name_H-M   'P 1'
#
loop_
_entity.id
_entity.type
_entity.pdbx_description
1 polymer ?
#
loop_
_entity_poly.entity_id
_entity_poly.type
_entity_poly.pdbx_seq_one_letter_code
_entity_poly.pdbx_strand_id
1 'polypeptide(L)' 'MTAKRKVSVSLDEDLVAELEAADEALSGQVNEAIRAEVERRRRNRLLTGMLDSLDAEYGPVDEALVAKYTELL' A
#
# COMPACT_ATOMS: atom_id res chain seq x y z
N MET A 1 17.50 7.50 -17.47
CA MET A 1 16.91 6.15 -17.58
C MET A 1 17.32 5.34 -16.36
N THR A 2 16.36 4.78 -15.63
CA THR A 2 16.66 3.88 -14.49
C THR A 2 17.13 2.54 -15.03
N ALA A 3 18.22 1.99 -14.47
CA ALA A 3 18.71 0.68 -14.87
C ALA A 3 17.67 -0.41 -14.53
N LYS A 4 17.33 -1.26 -15.51
CA LYS A 4 16.43 -2.41 -15.32
C LYS A 4 17.26 -3.67 -15.12
N ARG A 5 16.87 -4.53 -14.17
CA ARG A 5 17.46 -5.86 -13.95
C ARG A 5 16.46 -6.92 -14.39
N LYS A 6 16.88 -7.84 -15.26
CA LYS A 6 16.03 -8.99 -15.65
C LYS A 6 16.01 -10.00 -14.50
N VAL A 7 14.82 -10.35 -14.05
CA VAL A 7 14.56 -11.33 -12.99
C VAL A 7 13.54 -12.32 -13.53
N SER A 8 13.76 -13.62 -13.31
CA SER A 8 12.77 -14.65 -13.64
C SER A 8 11.83 -14.82 -12.45
N VAL A 9 10.53 -14.72 -12.69
CA VAL A 9 9.47 -14.92 -11.69
C VAL A 9 8.41 -15.85 -12.28
N SER A 10 7.79 -16.65 -11.43
CA SER A 10 6.64 -17.48 -11.80
C SER A 10 5.37 -16.69 -11.45
N LEU A 11 4.44 -16.64 -12.38
CA LEU A 11 3.12 -16.03 -12.23
C LEU A 11 2.07 -17.09 -12.54
N ASP A 12 0.90 -16.95 -11.94
CA ASP A 12 -0.23 -17.82 -12.21
C ASP A 12 -0.69 -17.65 -13.67
N GLU A 13 -1.14 -18.75 -14.29
CA GLU A 13 -1.44 -18.79 -15.72
C GLU A 13 -2.58 -17.85 -16.11
N ASP A 14 -3.61 -17.77 -15.26
CA ASP A 14 -4.73 -16.86 -15.40
C ASP A 14 -4.29 -15.39 -15.35
N LEU A 15 -3.41 -15.04 -14.42
CA LEU A 15 -2.84 -13.70 -14.32
C LEU A 15 -2.03 -13.32 -15.56
N VAL A 16 -1.22 -14.25 -16.09
CA VAL A 16 -0.47 -13.99 -17.33
C VAL A 16 -1.43 -13.75 -18.49
N ALA A 17 -2.49 -14.55 -18.62
CA ALA A 17 -3.48 -14.38 -19.67
C ALA A 17 -4.20 -13.02 -19.60
N GLU A 18 -4.55 -12.56 -18.40
CA GLU A 18 -5.14 -11.22 -18.21
C GLU A 18 -4.18 -10.10 -18.61
N LEU A 19 -2.92 -10.19 -18.20
CA LEU A 19 -1.91 -9.18 -18.51
C LEU A 19 -1.56 -9.16 -20.01
N GLU A 20 -1.55 -10.31 -20.68
CA GLU A 20 -1.31 -10.40 -22.13
C GLU A 20 -2.49 -9.87 -22.96
N ALA A 21 -3.71 -9.86 -22.41
CA ALA A 21 -4.88 -9.29 -23.08
C ALA A 21 -4.88 -7.75 -23.12
N ALA A 22 -4.05 -7.09 -22.29
CA ALA A 22 -3.91 -5.64 -22.28
C ALA A 22 -2.95 -5.15 -23.40
N ASP A 23 -3.18 -3.94 -23.91
CA ASP A 23 -2.37 -3.31 -24.98
C ASP A 23 -1.03 -2.74 -24.47
N GLU A 24 -0.56 -3.22 -23.32
CA GLU A 24 0.67 -2.79 -22.65
C GLU A 24 1.65 -3.94 -22.50
N ALA A 25 2.95 -3.66 -22.56
CA ALA A 25 3.95 -4.69 -22.35
C ALA A 25 3.85 -5.32 -20.94
N LEU A 26 3.83 -6.66 -20.85
CA LEU A 26 3.77 -7.42 -19.59
C LEU A 26 4.75 -6.92 -18.53
N SER A 27 6.00 -6.65 -18.93
CA SER A 27 7.01 -6.12 -18.01
C SER A 27 6.70 -4.72 -17.47
N GLY A 28 5.98 -3.88 -18.23
CA GLY A 28 5.50 -2.58 -17.77
C GLY A 28 4.44 -2.75 -16.71
N GLN A 29 3.41 -3.55 -17.00
CA GLN A 29 2.31 -3.83 -16.08
C GLN A 29 2.80 -4.45 -14.77
N VAL A 30 3.69 -5.45 -14.83
CA VAL A 30 4.30 -6.06 -13.62
C VAL A 30 5.10 -5.03 -12.81
N ASN A 31 5.87 -4.16 -13.47
CA ASN A 31 6.63 -3.14 -12.75
C ASN A 31 5.73 -2.10 -12.06
N GLU A 32 4.64 -1.68 -12.70
CA GLU A 32 3.67 -0.76 -12.09
C GLU A 32 2.96 -1.41 -10.90
N ALA A 33 2.48 -2.65 -11.06
CA ALA A 33 1.81 -3.39 -9.99
C ALA A 33 2.74 -3.58 -8.77
N ILE A 34 4.00 -3.99 -9.00
CA ILE A 34 5.00 -4.13 -7.93
C ILE A 34 5.26 -2.78 -7.27
N ARG A 35 5.40 -1.70 -8.04
CA ARG A 35 5.65 -0.36 -7.48
C ARG A 35 4.49 0.10 -6.61
N ALA A 36 3.25 -0.08 -7.08
CA ALA A 36 2.05 0.27 -6.35
C ALA A 36 1.96 -0.49 -5.02
N GLU A 37 2.24 -1.79 -5.02
CA GLU A 37 2.21 -2.61 -3.80
C GLU A 37 3.35 -2.24 -2.83
N VAL A 38 4.56 -1.98 -3.32
CA VAL A 38 5.68 -1.53 -2.49
C VAL A 38 5.34 -0.20 -1.81
N GLU A 39 4.80 0.76 -2.55
CA GLU A 39 4.37 2.04 -2.00
C GLU A 39 3.21 1.88 -1.01
N ARG A 40 2.25 0.99 -1.28
CA ARG A 40 1.17 0.67 -0.32
C ARG A 40 1.73 0.13 1.00
N ARG A 41 2.65 -0.85 0.94
CA ARG A 41 3.33 -1.41 2.13
C ARG A 41 4.13 -0.35 2.88
N ARG A 42 4.84 0.52 2.15
CA ARG A 42 5.60 1.61 2.74
C ARG A 42 4.69 2.59 3.47
N ARG A 43 3.60 3.04 2.85
CA ARG A 43 2.62 3.94 3.46
C ARG A 43 2.01 3.33 4.71
N ASN A 44 1.58 2.06 4.66
CA ASN A 44 1.05 1.38 5.83
C ASN A 44 2.06 1.34 6.99
N ARG A 45 3.33 1.01 6.70
CA ARG A 45 4.38 1.00 7.73
C ARG A 45 4.59 2.38 8.35
N LEU A 46 4.64 3.43 7.53
CA LEU A 46 4.80 4.80 8.02
C LEU A 46 3.59 5.27 8.83
N LEU A 47 2.38 4.91 8.40
CA LEU A 47 1.15 5.23 9.11
C LEU A 47 1.10 4.52 10.46
N THR A 48 1.44 3.24 10.52
CA THR A 48 1.54 2.50 11.78
C THR A 48 2.55 3.18 12.72
N GLY A 49 3.76 3.49 12.24
CA GLY A 49 4.75 4.18 13.08
C GLY A 49 4.32 5.57 13.55
N MET A 50 3.51 6.28 12.74
CA MET A 50 2.91 7.56 13.16
C MET A 50 1.89 7.34 14.27
N LEU A 51 1.00 6.36 14.14
CA LEU A 51 0.01 6.02 15.18
C LEU A 51 0.71 5.59 16.47
N ASP A 52 1.73 4.73 16.39
CA ASP A 52 2.52 4.31 17.55
C ASP A 52 3.17 5.52 18.26
N SER A 53 3.61 6.52 17.49
CA SER A 53 4.21 7.75 18.05
C SER A 53 3.16 8.61 18.74
N LEU A 54 1.95 8.72 18.19
CA LEU A 54 0.84 9.45 18.79
C LEU A 54 0.36 8.77 20.08
N ASP A 55 0.23 7.44 20.07
CA ASP A 55 -0.16 6.67 21.26
C ASP A 55 0.89 6.81 22.37
N ALA A 56 2.18 6.87 22.02
CA ALA A 56 3.24 7.09 22.99
C ALA A 56 3.24 8.52 23.57
N GLU A 57 2.91 9.53 22.77
CA GLU A 57 2.92 10.93 23.18
C GLU A 57 1.67 11.33 23.98
N TYR A 58 0.50 10.89 23.54
CA TYR A 58 -0.80 11.34 24.07
C TYR A 58 -1.53 10.26 24.88
N GLY A 59 -1.08 9.01 24.81
CA GLY A 59 -1.79 7.88 25.41
C GLY A 59 -3.04 7.48 24.61
N PRO A 60 -3.81 6.51 25.13
CA PRO A 60 -5.01 6.03 24.46
C PRO A 60 -6.10 7.11 24.37
N VAL A 61 -6.92 7.01 23.33
CA VAL A 61 -8.06 7.91 23.12
C VAL A 61 -9.12 7.70 24.22
N ASP A 62 -9.60 8.79 24.80
CA ASP A 62 -10.77 8.78 25.69
C ASP A 62 -12.07 8.74 24.86
N GLU A 63 -12.64 7.54 24.71
CA GLU A 63 -13.86 7.33 23.93
C GLU A 63 -15.07 8.12 24.46
N ALA A 64 -15.16 8.36 25.77
CA ALA A 64 -16.25 9.16 26.35
C ALA A 64 -16.13 10.63 25.95
N LEU A 65 -14.90 11.14 25.87
CA LEU A 65 -14.63 12.50 25.40
C LEU A 65 -14.93 12.65 23.89
N VAL A 66 -14.57 11.65 23.08
CA VAL A 66 -14.88 11.64 21.64
C VAL A 66 -16.39 11.62 21.39
N ALA A 67 -17.13 10.76 22.09
CA ALA A 67 -18.59 10.68 21.97
C ALA A 67 -19.25 12.03 22.29
N LYS A 68 -18.83 12.67 23.39
CA LYS A 68 -19.34 13.98 23.81
C LYS A 68 -19.17 15.06 22.73
N TYR A 69 -18.03 15.10 22.03
CA TYR A 69 -17.81 16.09 20.97
C TYR A 69 -18.49 15.73 19.65
N THR A 70 -18.67 14.43 19.37
CA THR A 70 -19.38 13.98 18.17
C THR A 70 -20.87 14.35 18.23
N GLU A 71 -21.48 14.34 19.41
CA GLU A 71 -22.87 14.79 19.63
C GLU A 71 -23.07 16.31 19.45
N LEU A 72 -21.99 17.10 19.42
CA LEU A 72 -22.03 18.55 19.25
C LEU A 72 -21.86 19.01 17.79
N LEU A 73 -21.60 18.09 16.86
CA LEU A 73 -21.48 18.31 15.42
C LEU A 73 -22.81 18.02 14.70
#